data_AF-A0A847PZ87-F1
#
_entry.id   AF-A0A847PZ87-F1
#
_cell.length_a   1.000
_cell.length_b   1.000
_cell.length_c   1.000
_cell.angle_alpha   90.00
_cell.angle_beta   90.00
_cell.angle_gamma   90.00
#
_symmetry.space_group_name_H-M   'P 1'
#
loop_
_entity.id
_entity.type
_entity.pdbx_description
1 polymer ?
#
loop_
_entity_poly.entity_id
_entity_poly.type
_entity_poly.pdbx_seq_one_letter_code
_entity_poly.pdbx_strand_id
1 'polypeptide(L)'
;MATEILEPVEMVSWSRGAGLVPCRFRWRGRVYRVSRVNASWESREGSVRRFHFMVRTSSGDTCELHFDAGDMRWMLDCVYSDP
;
A
#
# COMPACT_ATOMS: atom_id res chain seq x y z
N MET A 1 -16.24 1.97 -7.16
CA MET A 1 -16.09 3.29 -6.47
C MET A 1 -14.91 3.21 -5.49
N ALA A 2 -14.32 4.33 -5.08
CA ALA A 2 -13.24 4.32 -4.07
C ALA A 2 -13.83 4.45 -2.66
N THR A 3 -13.38 3.59 -1.74
CA THR A 3 -13.71 3.66 -0.31
C THR A 3 -12.46 4.02 0.47
N GLU A 4 -12.49 5.13 1.18
CA GLU A 4 -11.41 5.59 2.05
C GLU A 4 -11.37 4.75 3.34
N ILE A 5 -10.15 4.37 3.75
CA ILE A 5 -9.88 3.49 4.90
C ILE A 5 -8.95 4.18 5.92
N LEU A 6 -7.77 4.64 5.48
CA LEU A 6 -6.76 5.31 6.31
C LEU A 6 -6.34 4.52 7.57
N GLU A 7 -6.20 3.20 7.45
CA GLU A 7 -5.85 2.31 8.58
C GLU A 7 -4.44 1.71 8.42
N PRO A 8 -3.71 1.48 9.53
CA PRO A 8 -2.44 0.78 9.47
C PRO A 8 -2.60 -0.68 9.05
N VAL A 9 -1.61 -1.20 8.35
CA VAL A 9 -1.53 -2.61 7.95
C VAL A 9 -0.18 -3.22 8.29
N GLU A 10 -0.17 -4.53 8.54
CA GLU A 10 1.09 -5.27 8.59
C GLU A 10 1.52 -5.62 7.17
N MET A 11 2.69 -5.17 6.77
CA MET A 11 3.19 -5.34 5.40
C MET A 11 4.41 -6.23 5.35
N VAL A 12 4.46 -7.09 4.34
CA VAL A 12 5.69 -7.71 3.86
C VAL A 12 6.01 -7.08 2.51
N SER A 13 7.15 -6.43 2.48
CA SER A 13 7.77 -5.87 1.28
C SER A 13 9.22 -6.35 1.19
N TRP A 14 9.82 -6.23 0.01
CA TRP A 14 11.26 -6.37 -0.15
C TRP A 14 11.84 -5.07 -0.70
N SER A 15 13.09 -4.81 -0.35
CA SER A 15 13.84 -3.69 -0.90
C SER A 15 14.62 -4.14 -2.12
N ARG A 16 14.61 -3.31 -3.16
CA ARG A 16 15.47 -3.45 -4.34
C ARG A 16 16.24 -2.16 -4.54
N GLY A 17 17.47 -2.12 -4.03
CA GLY A 17 18.23 -0.87 -3.94
C GLY A 17 17.51 0.12 -3.02
N ALA A 18 17.23 1.32 -3.52
CA ALA A 18 16.51 2.36 -2.77
C ALA A 18 14.97 2.24 -2.83
N GLY A 19 14.44 1.28 -3.60
CA GLY A 19 12.99 1.11 -3.78
C GLY A 19 12.38 0.08 -2.84
N LEU A 20 11.09 0.25 -2.54
CA LEU A 20 10.26 -0.72 -1.83
C LEU A 20 9.31 -1.41 -2.81
N VAL A 21 9.14 -2.71 -2.65
CA VAL A 21 8.22 -3.50 -3.47
C VAL A 21 7.23 -4.25 -2.57
N PRO A 22 5.95 -3.85 -2.54
CA PRO A 22 4.86 -4.56 -1.90
C PRO A 22 4.75 -6.04 -2.30
N CYS A 23 4.55 -6.94 -1.33
CA CYS A 23 4.28 -8.36 -1.61
C CYS A 23 2.96 -8.85 -1.02
N ARG A 24 2.69 -8.57 0.24
CA ARG A 24 1.41 -8.89 0.89
C ARG A 24 1.22 -8.03 2.11
N PHE A 25 -0.03 -7.73 2.43
CA PHE A 25 -0.37 -7.05 3.67
C PHE A 25 -1.50 -7.80 4.40
N ARG A 26 -1.57 -7.61 5.72
CA ARG A 26 -2.67 -8.10 6.55
C ARG A 26 -3.46 -6.92 7.07
N TRP A 27 -4.77 -6.95 6.80
CA TRP A 27 -5.72 -5.94 7.23
C TRP A 27 -6.96 -6.63 7.80
N ARG A 28 -7.38 -6.22 9.01
CA ARG A 28 -8.53 -6.79 9.74
C ARG A 28 -8.54 -8.34 9.78
N GLY A 29 -7.37 -8.93 10.03
CA GLY A 29 -7.20 -10.38 10.15
C GLY A 29 -7.12 -11.14 8.81
N ARG A 30 -7.37 -10.49 7.67
CA ARG A 30 -7.25 -11.09 6.33
C ARG A 30 -5.94 -10.72 5.66
N VAL A 31 -5.31 -11.69 4.98
CA VAL A 31 -4.09 -11.47 4.20
C VAL A 31 -4.44 -11.23 2.74
N TYR A 32 -3.94 -10.13 2.20
CA TYR A 32 -4.06 -9.71 0.81
C TYR A 32 -2.70 -9.87 0.14
N ARG A 33 -2.58 -10.83 -0.77
CA ARG A 33 -1.37 -11.01 -1.59
C ARG A 33 -1.40 -10.01 -2.75
N VAL A 34 -0.33 -9.25 -2.92
CA VAL A 34 -0.16 -8.35 -4.07
C VAL A 34 0.19 -9.20 -5.29
N SER A 35 -0.64 -9.14 -6.31
CA SER A 35 -0.42 -9.80 -7.60
C SER A 35 0.29 -8.89 -8.60
N ARG A 36 0.06 -7.57 -8.50
CA ARG A 36 0.66 -6.56 -9.37
C ARG A 36 0.73 -5.20 -8.67
N VAL A 37 1.82 -4.47 -8.90
CA VAL A 37 1.88 -3.02 -8.64
C VAL A 37 1.50 -2.30 -9.93
N ASN A 38 0.42 -1.53 -9.91
CA ASN A 38 -0.11 -0.79 -11.06
C ASN A 38 0.58 0.57 -11.21
N ALA A 39 0.85 1.24 -10.10
CA ALA A 39 1.57 2.51 -10.06
C ALA A 39 2.33 2.65 -8.73
N SER A 40 3.39 3.44 -8.75
CA SER A 40 4.14 3.84 -7.55
C SER A 40 4.61 5.28 -7.71
N TRP A 41 4.49 6.07 -6.65
CA TRP A 41 4.98 7.43 -6.62
C TRP A 41 5.43 7.80 -5.21
N GLU A 42 5.99 8.99 -5.06
CA GLU A 42 6.43 9.49 -3.78
C GLU A 42 5.83 10.85 -3.52
N SER A 43 5.51 11.10 -2.26
CA SER A 43 5.15 12.43 -1.79
C SER A 43 5.97 12.80 -0.58
N ARG A 44 5.84 14.06 -0.16
CA ARG A 44 6.41 14.54 1.09
C ARG A 44 5.31 15.19 1.92
N GLU A 45 5.27 14.86 3.19
CA GLU A 45 4.54 15.63 4.19
C GLU A 45 5.57 16.31 5.09
N GLY A 46 5.78 17.61 4.86
CA GLY A 46 6.93 18.31 5.43
C GLY A 46 8.26 17.70 4.98
N SER A 47 9.08 17.27 5.94
CA SER A 47 10.36 16.57 5.70
C SER A 47 10.20 15.06 5.53
N VAL A 48 9.03 14.51 5.82
CA VAL A 48 8.77 13.06 5.82
C VAL A 48 8.43 12.61 4.41
N ARG A 49 9.16 11.59 3.92
CA ARG A 49 8.90 10.97 2.62
C ARG A 49 7.86 9.86 2.77
N ARG A 50 6.89 9.84 1.86
CA ARG A 50 5.92 8.74 1.74
C ARG A 50 6.08 8.06 0.40
N PHE A 51 6.04 6.73 0.41
CA PHE A 51 6.09 5.90 -0.78
C PHE A 51 4.73 5.30 -1.02
N HIS A 52 4.09 5.68 -2.10
CA HIS A 52 2.72 5.30 -2.43
C HIS A 52 2.70 4.24 -3.50
N PHE A 53 1.71 3.35 -3.42
CA PHE A 53 1.54 2.21 -4.30
C PHE A 53 0.07 1.97 -4.59
N MET A 54 -0.26 1.93 -5.87
CA MET A 54 -1.54 1.38 -6.33
C MET A 54 -1.31 -0.09 -6.69
N VAL A 55 -1.94 -1.01 -5.99
CA VAL A 55 -1.72 -2.45 -6.14
C VAL A 55 -3.00 -3.18 -6.51
N ARG A 56 -2.86 -4.27 -7.25
CA ARG A 56 -3.90 -5.28 -7.40
C ARG A 56 -3.58 -6.48 -6.52
N THR A 57 -4.59 -6.99 -5.84
CA THR A 57 -4.48 -8.19 -5.00
C THR A 57 -4.80 -9.45 -5.82
N SER A 58 -4.45 -10.62 -5.31
CA SER A 58 -4.84 -11.90 -5.92
C SER A 58 -6.35 -12.14 -5.89
N SER A 59 -7.11 -11.50 -4.98
CA SER A 59 -8.58 -11.56 -4.96
C SER A 59 -9.24 -10.66 -6.01
N GLY A 60 -8.45 -9.86 -6.74
CA GLY A 60 -8.93 -8.96 -7.77
C GLY A 60 -9.09 -7.51 -7.31
N ASP A 61 -9.13 -7.28 -6.00
CA ASP A 61 -9.27 -5.94 -5.39
C ASP A 61 -8.11 -5.02 -5.80
N THR A 62 -8.41 -3.75 -6.02
CA THR A 62 -7.39 -2.71 -6.21
C THR A 62 -7.33 -1.85 -4.96
N CYS A 63 -6.12 -1.61 -4.45
CA CYS A 63 -5.88 -0.89 -3.20
C CYS A 63 -4.80 0.17 -3.38
N GLU A 64 -4.96 1.29 -2.71
CA GLU A 64 -3.91 2.30 -2.53
C GLU A 64 -3.30 2.14 -1.14
N LEU A 65 -1.98 2.06 -1.08
CA LEU A 65 -1.20 1.90 0.14
C LEU A 65 -0.06 2.91 0.14
N HIS A 66 0.38 3.34 1.32
CA HIS A 66 1.64 4.03 1.45
C HIS A 66 2.50 3.54 2.61
N PHE A 67 3.81 3.71 2.45
CA PHE A 67 4.78 3.61 3.52
C PHE A 67 5.20 5.01 3.96
N ASP A 68 4.98 5.33 5.22
CA ASP A 68 5.49 6.55 5.85
C ASP A 68 6.88 6.30 6.43
N ALA A 69 7.88 7.01 5.91
CA ALA A 69 9.28 6.82 6.33
C ALA A 69 9.61 7.51 7.66
N GLY A 70 8.73 8.36 8.18
CA GLY A 70 8.90 9.08 9.44
C GLY A 70 8.61 8.20 10.64
N ASP A 71 7.52 7.42 10.58
CA ASP A 71 7.13 6.47 11.63
C ASP A 71 7.31 4.99 11.24
N MET A 72 7.84 4.73 10.05
CA MET A 72 8.09 3.40 9.48
C MET A 72 6.84 2.53 9.41
N ARG A 73 5.69 3.13 9.09
CA ARG A 73 4.39 2.46 9.06
C ARG A 73 3.85 2.29 7.65
N TRP A 74 3.14 1.19 7.43
CA TRP A 74 2.32 0.99 6.24
C TRP A 74 0.86 1.29 6.52
N MET A 75 0.23 2.00 5.61
CA MET A 75 -1.18 2.39 5.66
C MET A 75 -1.91 1.87 4.43
N LEU A 76 -3.16 1.46 4.62
CA LEU A 76 -4.14 1.24 3.55
C LEU A 76 -5.01 2.48 3.45
N ASP A 77 -4.87 3.19 2.34
CA ASP A 77 -5.53 4.48 2.12
C ASP A 77 -6.93 4.28 1.58
N CYS A 78 -7.04 3.52 0.48
CA CYS A 78 -8.29 3.29 -0.23
C CYS A 78 -8.41 1.85 -0.75
N VAL A 79 -9.64 1.37 -0.85
CA VAL A 79 -10.01 0.17 -1.61
C VAL A 79 -10.98 0.55 -2.72
N TYR A 80 -10.73 0.07 -3.93
CA TYR A 80 -11.54 0.33 -5.10
C TYR A 80 -12.38 -0.91 -5.41
N SER A 81 -13.70 -0.75 -5.39
CA SER A 81 -14.63 -1.73 -5.94
C SER A 81 -14.83 -1.49 -7.43
N ASP A 82 -14.96 -2.57 -8.20
CA ASP A 82 -15.52 -2.47 -9.54
C ASP A 82 -16.96 -1.90 -9.47
N PRO A 83 -17.41 -1.15 -10.49
CA PRO A 83 -18.76 -0.62 -10.58
C PRO A 83 -19.86 -1.70 -10.51
#